data_AF-A0A5D4RJT4-F1
#
_entry.id   AF-A0A5D4RJT4-F1
#
_cell.length_a   1.000
_cell.length_b   1.000
_cell.length_c   1.000
_cell.angle_alpha   90.00
_cell.angle_beta   90.00
_cell.angle_gamma   90.00
#
_symmetry.space_group_name_H-M   'P 1'
#
loop_
_entity.id
_entity.type
_entity.pdbx_description
1 polymer ?
#
loop_
_entity_poly.entity_id
_entity_poly.type
_entity_poly.pdbx_seq_one_letter_code
_entity_poly.pdbx_strand_id
1 'polypeptide(L)'
;MIKIQVNEEEIKALYQNEIQKHMERLENEVTFWDTKELQRQTNMSWNTIKEYFFYDPSFPKFKLNQKWYYPAKECREFLLKWAENMGDGFTRKEAI
;
A
#
# COMPACT_ATOMS: atom_id res chain seq x y z
N MET A 1 31.73 -32.62 10.03
CA MET A 1 31.05 -31.42 10.56
C MET A 1 30.67 -30.55 9.39
N ILE A 2 29.40 -30.54 9.00
CA ILE A 2 28.92 -29.76 7.85
C ILE A 2 28.65 -28.35 8.38
N LYS A 3 29.51 -27.39 8.03
CA LYS A 3 29.29 -25.96 8.30
C LYS A 3 28.17 -25.50 7.37
N ILE A 4 26.95 -25.47 7.89
CA ILE A 4 25.82 -24.81 7.25
C ILE A 4 26.07 -23.31 7.40
N GLN A 5 26.83 -22.73 6.47
CA GLN A 5 26.85 -21.29 6.26
C GLN A 5 25.51 -20.94 5.62
N VAL A 6 24.51 -20.76 6.47
CA VAL A 6 23.21 -20.26 6.07
C VAL A 6 23.43 -18.85 5.56
N ASN A 7 23.26 -18.67 4.25
CA ASN A 7 23.40 -17.39 3.58
C ASN A 7 22.21 -16.53 4.01
N GLU A 8 22.39 -15.64 4.99
CA GLU A 8 21.32 -14.80 5.57
C GLU A 8 20.56 -14.00 4.51
N GLU A 9 21.19 -13.70 3.38
CA GLU A 9 20.59 -13.02 2.24
C GLU A 9 19.52 -13.87 1.53
N GLU A 10 19.76 -15.17 1.33
CA GLU A 10 18.78 -16.08 0.71
C GLU A 10 17.56 -16.28 1.60
N ILE A 11 17.77 -16.33 2.92
CA ILE A 11 16.69 -16.45 3.90
C ILE A 11 15.80 -15.20 3.89
N LYS A 12 16.39 -13.99 3.85
CA LYS A 12 15.61 -12.74 3.71
C LYS A 12 14.79 -12.71 2.42
N ALA A 13 15.37 -13.15 1.31
CA ALA A 13 14.66 -13.20 0.03
C ALA A 13 13.50 -14.20 0.04
N LEU A 14 13.66 -15.35 0.70
CA LEU A 14 12.58 -16.33 0.88
C LEU A 14 11.45 -15.76 1.74
N TYR A 15 11.78 -15.13 2.87
CA TYR A 15 10.79 -14.51 3.74
C TYR A 15 10.01 -13.38 3.05
N GLN A 16 10.70 -12.52 2.28
CA GLN A 16 10.04 -11.47 1.51
C GLN A 16 9.08 -12.04 0.46
N ASN A 17 9.49 -13.08 -0.27
CA ASN A 17 8.63 -13.74 -1.26
C ASN A 17 7.40 -14.40 -0.63
N GLU A 18 7.55 -14.99 0.55
CA GLU A 18 6.45 -15.68 1.23
C GLU A 18 5.44 -14.69 1.84
N ILE A 19 5.93 -13.56 2.37
CA ILE A 19 5.10 -12.42 2.78
C ILE A 19 4.35 -11.84 1.57
N GLN A 20 5.04 -11.67 0.43
CA GLN A 20 4.44 -11.14 -0.79
C GLN A 20 3.34 -12.05 -1.34
N LYS A 21 3.56 -13.37 -1.37
CA LYS A 21 2.55 -14.37 -1.77
C LYS A 21 1.34 -14.39 -0.83
N HIS A 22 1.54 -14.23 0.47
CA HIS A 22 0.42 -14.16 1.42
C HIS A 22 -0.36 -12.85 1.33
N MET A 23 0.31 -11.73 1.05
CA MET A 23 -0.33 -10.46 0.72
C MET A 23 -1.19 -10.59 -0.54
N GLU A 24 -0.64 -11.09 -1.65
CA GLU A 24 -1.35 -11.26 -2.93
C GLU A 24 -2.65 -12.07 -2.80
N ARG A 25 -2.68 -13.06 -1.90
CA ARG A 25 -3.88 -13.90 -1.72
C ARG A 25 -5.03 -13.16 -1.04
N LEU A 26 -4.76 -12.19 -0.17
CA LEU A 26 -5.76 -11.33 0.48
C LEU A 26 -6.20 -10.17 -0.42
N GLU A 27 -5.38 -9.78 -1.40
CA GLU A 27 -5.70 -8.68 -2.32
C GLU A 27 -6.84 -9.01 -3.30
N ASN A 28 -7.09 -10.29 -3.57
CA ASN A 28 -8.00 -10.75 -4.64
C ASN A 28 -9.50 -10.65 -4.32
N GLU A 29 -9.91 -10.36 -3.09
CA GLU A 29 -11.34 -10.35 -2.74
C GLU A 29 -12.07 -9.08 -3.17
N VAL A 30 -11.36 -7.96 -3.38
CA VAL A 30 -11.99 -6.68 -3.72
C VAL A 30 -11.27 -6.02 -4.89
N THR A 31 -11.89 -6.07 -6.07
CA THR A 31 -11.36 -5.45 -7.30
C THR A 31 -11.43 -3.92 -7.24
N PHE A 32 -12.50 -3.37 -6.64
CA PHE A 32 -12.75 -1.93 -6.58
C PHE A 32 -13.18 -1.50 -5.18
N TRP A 33 -12.61 -0.39 -4.71
CA TRP A 33 -13.04 0.31 -3.51
C TRP A 33 -14.07 1.37 -3.86
N ASP A 34 -15.01 1.59 -2.95
CA ASP A 34 -15.81 2.80 -2.91
C ASP A 34 -15.17 3.84 -1.97
N THR A 35 -15.77 5.02 -1.85
CA THR A 35 -15.24 6.07 -0.97
C THR A 35 -15.26 5.70 0.51
N LYS A 36 -16.14 4.78 0.95
CA LYS A 36 -16.18 4.32 2.35
C LYS A 36 -15.04 3.36 2.62
N GLU A 37 -14.81 2.44 1.70
CA GLU A 37 -13.72 1.49 1.76
C GLU A 37 -12.37 2.20 1.66
N LEU A 38 -12.23 3.21 0.80
CA LEU A 38 -11.01 4.03 0.74
C LEU A 38 -10.71 4.69 2.09
N GLN A 39 -11.72 5.27 2.75
CA GLN A 39 -11.56 5.84 4.11
C GLN A 39 -11.21 4.77 5.15
N ARG A 40 -11.79 3.57 5.04
CA ARG A 40 -11.48 2.44 5.93
C ARG A 40 -10.05 1.94 5.75
N GLN A 41 -9.55 1.89 4.51
CA GLN A 41 -8.22 1.40 4.17
C GLN A 41 -7.12 2.40 4.58
N THR A 42 -7.36 3.71 4.40
CA THR A 42 -6.39 4.75 4.79
C THR A 42 -6.52 5.16 6.25
N ASN A 43 -7.61 4.80 6.94
CA ASN A 43 -8.00 5.32 8.25
C ASN A 43 -8.08 6.86 8.30
N MET A 44 -8.29 7.51 7.14
CA MET A 44 -8.37 8.97 7.02
C MET A 44 -9.81 9.42 6.78
N SER A 45 -10.12 10.64 7.25
CA SER A 45 -11.38 11.29 6.91
C SER A 45 -11.40 11.65 5.42
N TRP A 46 -12.60 11.73 4.83
CA TRP A 46 -12.76 12.20 3.45
C TRP A 46 -12.14 13.58 3.17
N ASN A 47 -12.13 14.48 4.15
CA ASN A 47 -11.53 15.80 3.99
C ASN A 47 -10.01 15.70 3.86
N THR A 48 -9.39 14.89 4.72
CA THR A 48 -7.97 14.60 4.71
C THR A 48 -7.52 13.94 3.40
N ILE A 49 -8.30 12.99 2.88
CA ILE A 49 -8.05 12.35 1.58
C ILE A 49 -8.06 13.39 0.45
N LYS A 50 -9.03 14.32 0.49
CA LYS A 50 -9.13 15.41 -0.49
C LYS A 50 -7.91 16.33 -0.46
N GLU A 51 -7.45 16.69 0.72
CA GLU A 51 -6.30 17.59 0.90
C GLU A 51 -4.98 16.95 0.44
N TYR A 52 -4.80 15.66 0.66
CA TYR A 52 -3.50 15.02 0.43
C TYR A 52 -3.27 14.49 -0.98
N PHE A 53 -4.21 13.71 -1.52
CA PHE A 53 -3.94 12.97 -2.77
C PHE A 53 -5.13 12.83 -3.70
N PHE A 54 -6.36 13.16 -3.27
CA PHE A 54 -7.52 12.98 -4.13
C PHE A 54 -7.45 13.81 -5.42
N TYR A 55 -6.88 15.01 -5.37
CA TYR A 55 -6.73 15.88 -6.54
C TYR A 55 -5.46 15.60 -7.34
N ASP A 56 -4.62 14.66 -6.89
CA ASP A 56 -3.43 14.25 -7.63
C ASP A 56 -3.85 13.58 -8.94
N PRO A 57 -3.30 14.01 -10.11
CA PRO A 57 -3.58 13.38 -11.40
C PRO A 57 -3.09 11.92 -11.47
N SER A 58 -2.17 11.53 -10.60
CA SER A 58 -1.60 10.17 -10.53
C SER A 58 -2.47 9.22 -9.71
N PHE A 59 -3.50 9.72 -9.01
CA PHE A 59 -4.36 8.89 -8.18
C PHE A 59 -5.38 8.11 -9.04
N PRO A 60 -5.38 6.77 -9.00
CA PRO A 60 -6.24 5.94 -9.84
C PRO A 60 -7.69 5.99 -9.35
N LYS A 61 -8.49 6.85 -9.99
CA LYS A 61 -9.92 7.04 -9.70
C LYS A 61 -10.72 7.03 -10.99
N PHE A 62 -11.89 6.42 -10.96
CA PHE A 62 -12.86 6.51 -12.03
C PHE A 62 -14.25 6.79 -11.48
N LYS A 63 -15.02 7.56 -12.25
CA LYS A 63 -16.39 7.91 -11.90
C LYS A 63 -17.34 7.06 -12.74
N LEU A 64 -18.15 6.24 -12.07
CA LEU A 64 -19.22 5.49 -12.72
C LEU A 64 -20.56 6.07 -12.24
N ASN A 65 -21.29 6.68 -13.17
CA ASN A 65 -22.52 7.44 -12.89
C ASN A 65 -22.28 8.56 -11.86
N GLN A 66 -22.75 8.36 -10.63
CA GLN A 66 -22.64 9.32 -9.53
C GLN A 66 -21.66 8.89 -8.44
N LYS A 67 -21.05 7.70 -8.57
CA LYS A 67 -20.16 7.14 -7.55
C LYS A 67 -18.72 7.09 -8.05
N TRP A 68 -17.80 7.34 -7.13
CA TRP A 68 -16.38 7.14 -7.35
C TRP A 68 -16.00 5.72 -6.98
N TYR A 69 -15.20 5.12 -7.84
CA TYR A 69 -14.61 3.81 -7.66
C TYR A 69 -13.12 3.90 -7.86
N TYR A 70 -12.40 3.05 -7.14
CA TYR A 70 -10.95 3.07 -7.11
C TYR A 70 -10.42 1.64 -7.26
N PRO A 71 -9.56 1.35 -8.25
CA PRO A 71 -8.96 0.02 -8.38
C PRO A 71 -8.13 -0.29 -7.13
N ALA A 72 -8.49 -1.34 -6.39
CA ALA A 72 -7.90 -1.63 -5.09
C ALA A 72 -6.38 -1.80 -5.18
N LYS A 73 -5.92 -2.53 -6.19
CA LYS A 73 -4.50 -2.81 -6.42
C LYS A 73 -3.71 -1.54 -6.69
N GLU A 74 -4.15 -0.74 -7.66
CA GLU A 74 -3.46 0.50 -8.05
C GLU A 74 -3.49 1.52 -6.91
N CYS A 75 -4.59 1.60 -6.15
CA CYS A 75 -4.67 2.47 -4.98
C CYS A 75 -3.69 2.08 -3.87
N ARG A 76 -3.54 0.77 -3.58
CA ARG A 76 -2.54 0.34 -2.59
C ARG A 76 -1.13 0.71 -3.01
N GLU A 77 -0.78 0.42 -4.27
CA GLU A 77 0.54 0.77 -4.81
C GLU A 77 0.78 2.29 -4.77
N PHE A 78 -0.22 3.10 -5.13
CA PHE A 78 -0.15 4.55 -5.03
C PHE A 78 0.04 5.01 -3.57
N LEU A 79 -0.76 4.49 -2.63
CA LEU A 79 -0.72 4.90 -1.23
C LEU A 79 0.62 4.55 -0.58
N LEU A 80 1.22 3.40 -0.93
CA LEU A 80 2.56 3.02 -0.47
C LEU A 80 3.62 4.00 -0.99
N LYS A 81 3.63 4.29 -2.29
CA LYS A 81 4.55 5.26 -2.88
C LYS A 81 4.34 6.67 -2.30
N TRP A 82 3.09 7.07 -2.11
CA TRP A 82 2.73 8.34 -1.51
C TRP A 82 3.24 8.42 -0.05
N ALA A 83 3.10 7.35 0.73
CA ALA A 83 3.61 7.27 2.09
C ALA A 83 5.15 7.28 2.14
N GLU A 84 5.84 6.66 1.19
CA GLU A 84 7.30 6.74 1.06
C GLU A 84 7.77 8.15 0.71
N ASN A 85 7.11 8.80 -0.26
CA ASN A 85 7.42 10.16 -0.67
C ASN A 85 7.14 11.19 0.44
N MET A 86 6.10 10.98 1.26
CA MET A 86 5.87 11.76 2.48
C MET A 86 6.81 11.38 3.62
N GLY A 87 7.24 10.12 3.65
CA GLY A 87 8.16 9.54 4.63
C GLY A 87 9.58 10.09 4.55
N ASP A 88 10.00 10.68 3.42
CA ASP A 88 11.23 11.48 3.33
C ASP A 88 11.16 12.77 4.18
N GLY A 89 9.95 13.21 4.58
CA GLY A 89 9.74 14.24 5.62
C GLY A 89 9.59 13.70 7.05
N PHE A 90 9.42 12.37 7.20
CA PHE A 90 9.27 11.63 8.46
C PHE A 90 10.34 10.54 8.57
N THR A 91 11.59 10.86 8.18
CA THR A 91 12.73 9.98 8.43
C THR A 91 12.62 9.44 9.84
N ARG A 92 12.54 8.12 9.95
CA ARG A 92 12.68 7.32 11.16
C ARG A 92 13.69 8.03 12.05
N LYS A 93 13.22 8.82 13.03
CA LYS A 93 14.08 9.15 14.16
C LYS A 93 14.34 7.81 14.81
N GLU A 94 15.54 7.33 14.60
CA GLU A 94 16.13 6.17 15.25
C GLU A 94 15.69 6.19 16.70
N ALA A 95 14.78 5.28 17.06
CA ALA A 95 14.49 4.97 18.44
C ALA A 95 15.66 4.12 18.93
N ILE A 96 16.73 4.81 19.35
CA ILE A 96 17.76 4.31 20.26
C ILE A 96 17.19 4.34 21.67
#